data_AF-A0A397SLV9-F1
#
_entry.id   AF-A0A397SLV9-F1
#
_cell.length_a   1.000
_cell.length_b   1.000
_cell.length_c   1.000
_cell.angle_alpha   90.00
_cell.angle_beta   90.00
_cell.angle_gamma   90.00
#
_symmetry.space_group_name_H-M   'P 1'
#
loop_
_entity.id
_entity.type
_entity.pdbx_description
1 polymer ?
#
loop_
_entity_poly.entity_id
_entity_poly.type
_entity_poly.pdbx_seq_one_letter_code
_entity_poly.pdbx_strand_id
1 'polypeptide(L)'
;MEIELFYLLPRHRKDEGYFPDWIYYDIPVIEVRRLINAIDNNQTEFDSPSPIIYEKLRKLVNIPRPVNENKSIDKFRDEFEQQMEDIKQQTIEQQTKNIEQTKNIEQQMKYIEQQTKNMEQQMKYIKQQTKNIEQQTKNIEQQQMKNMQNIQELLNSFINKLNISNDIEKDTINK
;
A
#
# COMPACT_ATOMS: atom_id res chain seq x y z
N MET A 1 -24.68 63.34 -13.06
CA MET A 1 -24.08 64.65 -12.71
C MET A 1 -23.47 65.18 -13.99
N GLU A 2 -24.18 66.08 -14.67
CA GLU A 2 -23.70 66.69 -15.91
C GLU A 2 -22.53 67.61 -15.53
N ILE A 3 -21.32 67.28 -15.98
CA ILE A 3 -20.14 68.16 -15.86
C ILE A 3 -20.56 69.52 -16.43
N GLU A 4 -20.19 70.62 -15.79
CA GLU A 4 -20.67 72.01 -15.94
C GLU A 4 -20.52 72.67 -17.33
N LEU A 5 -20.74 71.94 -18.42
CA LEU A 5 -21.06 72.51 -19.72
C LEU A 5 -22.30 73.43 -19.67
N PHE A 6 -23.14 73.28 -18.63
CA PHE A 6 -24.31 74.12 -18.40
C PHE A 6 -23.97 75.58 -18.06
N TYR A 7 -22.83 75.86 -17.42
CA TYR A 7 -22.39 77.22 -17.11
C TYR A 7 -21.58 77.88 -18.23
N LEU A 8 -21.22 77.15 -19.28
CA LEU A 8 -20.60 77.70 -20.48
C LEU A 8 -21.66 78.16 -21.49
N LEU A 9 -21.61 79.44 -21.86
CA LEU A 9 -22.35 80.00 -22.99
C LEU A 9 -22.14 79.11 -24.23
N PRO A 10 -23.17 78.81 -25.04
CA PRO A 10 -23.08 77.86 -26.15
C PRO A 10 -21.93 78.12 -27.15
N ARG A 11 -21.48 79.38 -27.27
CA ARG A 11 -20.36 79.78 -28.14
C ARG A 11 -18.99 79.38 -27.60
N HIS A 12 -18.80 79.31 -26.28
CA HIS A 12 -17.52 78.97 -25.64
C HIS A 12 -17.31 77.47 -25.51
N ARG A 13 -18.35 76.65 -25.74
CA ARG A 13 -18.26 75.18 -25.66
C ARG A 13 -17.40 74.56 -26.77
N LYS A 14 -17.07 75.31 -27.82
CA LYS A 14 -16.27 74.86 -28.98
C LYS A 14 -14.93 75.57 -29.10
N ASP A 15 -14.60 76.46 -28.17
CA ASP A 15 -13.36 77.23 -28.18
C ASP A 15 -12.38 76.60 -27.19
N GLU A 16 -11.33 75.98 -27.72
CA GLU A 16 -10.28 75.33 -26.93
C GLU A 16 -9.56 76.32 -26.00
N GLY A 17 -9.53 77.62 -26.33
CA GLY A 17 -8.91 78.65 -25.49
C GLY A 17 -9.75 79.06 -24.27
N TYR A 18 -11.01 78.64 -24.20
CA TYR A 18 -11.94 78.95 -23.11
C TYR A 18 -12.19 77.78 -22.17
N PHE A 19 -11.66 76.60 -22.48
CA PHE A 19 -11.77 75.47 -21.58
C PHE A 19 -10.85 75.71 -20.38
N PRO A 20 -11.39 75.83 -19.15
CA PRO A 20 -10.55 76.06 -17.99
C PRO A 20 -9.63 74.85 -17.78
N ASP A 21 -8.32 75.10 -17.68
CA ASP A 21 -7.33 74.06 -17.40
C ASP A 21 -7.65 73.31 -16.09
N TRP A 22 -8.26 74.01 -15.12
CA TRP A 22 -8.71 73.49 -13.84
C TRP A 22 -10.14 73.89 -13.55
N ILE A 23 -11.00 72.91 -13.25
CA ILE A 23 -12.32 73.15 -12.70
C ILE A 23 -12.29 72.72 -11.23
N TYR A 24 -12.58 73.65 -10.33
CA TYR A 24 -12.58 73.41 -8.89
C TYR A 24 -13.94 72.83 -8.48
N TYR A 25 -13.95 71.56 -8.07
CA TYR A 25 -15.08 70.93 -7.40
C TYR A 25 -14.65 70.41 -6.05
N ASP A 26 -15.39 70.78 -5.02
CA ASP A 26 -15.27 70.14 -3.72
C ASP A 26 -16.03 68.82 -3.76
N ILE A 27 -15.31 67.71 -3.60
CA ILE A 27 -15.89 66.37 -3.48
C ILE A 27 -15.48 65.80 -2.11
N PRO A 28 -16.43 65.34 -1.29
CA PRO A 28 -16.13 64.71 -0.02
C PRO A 28 -15.21 63.48 -0.21
N VAL A 29 -14.12 63.40 0.55
CA VAL A 29 -13.16 62.28 0.48
C VAL A 29 -13.85 60.92 0.66
N ILE A 30 -14.93 60.87 1.44
CA ILE A 30 -15.73 59.66 1.64
C ILE A 30 -16.40 59.16 0.36
N GLU A 31 -16.88 60.07 -0.49
CA GLU A 31 -17.51 59.72 -1.77
C GLU A 31 -16.47 59.19 -2.75
N VAL A 32 -15.29 59.81 -2.80
CA VAL A 32 -14.15 59.32 -3.58
C VAL A 32 -13.76 57.91 -3.15
N ARG A 33 -13.69 57.65 -1.84
CA ARG A 33 -13.39 56.31 -1.30
C ARG A 33 -14.45 55.28 -1.69
N ARG A 34 -15.73 55.63 -1.61
CA ARG A 34 -16.84 54.74 -2.02
C ARG A 34 -16.78 54.42 -3.51
N LEU A 35 -16.51 55.41 -4.35
CA LEU A 35 -16.39 55.22 -5.79
C LEU A 35 -15.21 54.33 -6.16
N ILE A 36 -14.03 54.54 -5.55
CA ILE A 36 -12.85 53.69 -5.75
C ILE A 36 -13.17 52.24 -5.39
N ASN A 37 -13.81 51.99 -4.25
CA ASN A 37 -14.18 50.64 -3.84
C ASN A 37 -15.23 50.01 -4.76
N ALA A 38 -16.19 50.80 -5.27
CA ALA A 38 -17.18 50.29 -6.21
C ALA A 38 -16.55 49.89 -7.55
N ILE A 39 -15.59 50.68 -8.05
CA ILE A 39 -14.80 50.36 -9.26
C ILE A 39 -13.98 49.09 -9.02
N ASP A 40 -13.26 49.00 -7.90
CA ASP A 40 -12.39 47.86 -7.58
C ASP A 40 -13.17 46.54 -7.45
N ASN A 41 -14.45 46.59 -7.07
CA ASN A 41 -15.33 45.42 -6.91
C ASN A 41 -16.28 45.19 -8.09
N ASN A 42 -16.10 45.87 -9.23
CA ASN A 42 -16.98 45.80 -10.40
C ASN A 42 -18.47 46.09 -10.11
N GLN A 43 -18.77 46.99 -9.16
CA GLN A 43 -20.13 47.38 -8.75
C GLN A 43 -20.61 48.69 -9.41
N THR A 44 -20.00 49.08 -10.53
CA THR A 44 -20.29 50.34 -11.22
C THR A 44 -20.76 50.08 -12.64
N GLU A 45 -21.70 50.91 -13.12
CA GLU A 45 -22.23 50.86 -14.49
C GLU A 45 -21.31 51.51 -15.54
N PHE A 46 -20.03 51.73 -15.24
CA PHE A 46 -19.10 52.29 -16.23
C PHE A 46 -19.04 51.36 -17.45
N ASP A 47 -19.45 51.87 -18.61
CA ASP A 47 -19.27 51.18 -19.89
C ASP A 47 -17.79 50.83 -20.09
N SER A 48 -17.53 49.66 -20.66
CA SER A 48 -16.16 49.20 -20.88
C SER A 48 -15.41 50.15 -21.82
N PRO A 49 -14.19 50.62 -21.48
CA PRO A 49 -13.36 50.14 -20.36
C PRO A 49 -13.61 50.86 -19.03
N SER A 50 -13.52 50.10 -17.92
CA SER A 50 -13.60 50.65 -16.57
C SER A 50 -12.50 51.70 -16.31
N PRO A 51 -12.79 52.75 -15.52
CA PRO A 51 -11.81 53.79 -15.21
C PRO A 51 -10.58 53.24 -14.48
N ILE A 52 -9.39 53.73 -14.86
CA ILE A 52 -8.13 53.39 -14.18
C ILE A 52 -7.88 54.38 -13.04
N ILE A 53 -7.68 53.84 -11.84
CA ILE A 53 -7.42 54.63 -10.63
C ILE A 53 -5.91 54.73 -10.41
N TYR A 54 -5.36 55.94 -10.58
CA TYR A 54 -3.93 56.20 -10.40
C TYR A 54 -3.47 56.00 -8.94
N GLU A 55 -2.22 55.53 -8.80
CA GLU A 55 -1.58 55.28 -7.50
C GLU A 55 -1.52 56.53 -6.62
N LYS A 56 -1.32 57.70 -7.24
CA LYS A 56 -1.27 58.98 -6.53
C LYS A 56 -2.59 59.25 -5.79
N LEU A 57 -3.74 58.96 -6.40
CA LEU A 57 -5.04 59.12 -5.77
C LEU A 57 -5.22 58.14 -4.61
N ARG A 58 -4.85 56.87 -4.81
CA ARG A 58 -4.91 55.82 -3.78
C ARG A 58 -4.14 56.19 -2.52
N LYS A 59 -2.92 56.71 -2.69
CA LYS A 59 -2.08 57.20 -1.57
C LYS A 59 -2.70 58.39 -0.85
N LEU A 60 -3.32 59.32 -1.58
CA LEU A 60 -3.99 60.48 -0.99
C LEU A 60 -5.20 60.10 -0.13
N VAL A 61 -6.01 59.13 -0.58
CA VAL A 61 -7.21 58.70 0.15
C VAL A 61 -6.97 57.54 1.11
N ASN A 62 -5.75 57.00 1.16
CA ASN A 62 -5.33 55.85 1.96
C ASN A 62 -6.12 54.56 1.65
N ILE A 63 -6.31 54.24 0.36
CA ILE A 63 -6.92 52.98 -0.11
C ILE A 63 -5.84 52.13 -0.81
N PRO A 64 -5.56 50.90 -0.36
CA PRO A 64 -4.61 50.01 -1.05
C PRO A 64 -5.14 49.56 -2.41
N ARG A 65 -4.26 49.05 -3.28
CA ARG A 65 -4.73 48.35 -4.48
C ARG A 65 -5.48 47.08 -4.07
N PRO A 66 -6.58 46.72 -4.76
CA PRO A 66 -7.16 45.40 -4.60
C PRO A 66 -6.10 44.38 -4.99
N VAL A 67 -5.79 43.47 -4.06
CA VAL A 67 -4.96 42.31 -4.36
C VAL A 67 -5.78 41.46 -5.31
N ASN A 68 -5.23 41.12 -6.47
CA ASN A 68 -5.91 40.23 -7.41
C ASN A 68 -5.87 38.81 -6.82
N GLU A 69 -6.83 38.51 -5.94
CA GLU A 69 -6.97 37.26 -5.19
C GLU A 69 -6.96 36.03 -6.11
N ASN A 70 -7.42 36.17 -7.35
CA ASN A 70 -7.47 35.11 -8.35
C ASN A 70 -6.09 34.50 -8.63
N LYS A 71 -5.02 35.32 -8.70
CA LYS A 71 -3.65 34.80 -8.90
C LYS A 71 -3.14 33.98 -7.73
N SER A 72 -3.64 34.24 -6.51
CA SER A 72 -3.29 33.46 -5.34
C SER A 72 -4.09 32.16 -5.30
N ILE A 73 -5.37 32.22 -5.64
CA ILE A 73 -6.27 31.06 -5.67
C ILE A 73 -5.83 30.06 -6.73
N ASP A 74 -5.46 30.51 -7.93
CA ASP A 74 -4.99 29.63 -9.02
C ASP A 74 -3.72 28.88 -8.61
N LYS A 75 -2.76 29.57 -7.95
CA LYS A 75 -1.56 28.91 -7.41
C LYS A 75 -1.88 27.88 -6.34
N PHE A 76 -2.76 28.20 -5.40
CA PHE A 76 -3.19 27.25 -4.37
C PHE A 76 -3.89 26.04 -4.98
N ARG A 77 -4.67 26.26 -6.03
CA ARG A 77 -5.33 25.18 -6.77
C ARG A 77 -4.33 24.29 -7.47
N ASP A 78 -3.36 24.86 -8.19
CA ASP A 78 -2.31 24.11 -8.88
C ASP A 78 -1.48 23.28 -7.88
N GLU A 79 -1.08 23.87 -6.74
CA GLU A 79 -0.37 23.16 -5.67
C GLU A 79 -1.21 22.03 -5.06
N PHE A 80 -2.50 22.25 -4.85
CA PHE A 80 -3.42 21.25 -4.32
C PHE A 80 -3.65 20.10 -5.31
N GLU A 81 -3.82 20.41 -6.60
CA GLU A 81 -3.94 19.41 -7.67
C GLU A 81 -2.66 18.57 -7.78
N GLN A 82 -1.49 19.20 -7.68
CA GLN A 82 -0.21 18.51 -7.68
C GLN A 82 -0.05 17.55 -6.48
N GLN A 83 -0.38 18.02 -5.27
CA GLN A 83 -0.34 17.16 -4.07
C GLN A 83 -1.30 15.97 -4.16
N MET A 84 -2.50 16.17 -4.71
CA MET A 84 -3.46 15.10 -4.93
C MET A 84 -2.93 14.03 -5.89
N GLU A 85 -2.28 14.44 -6.98
CA GLU A 85 -1.70 13.50 -7.93
C GLU A 85 -0.53 12.72 -7.31
N ASP A 86 0.33 13.39 -6.55
CA ASP A 86 1.44 12.73 -5.84
C ASP A 86 0.93 11.68 -4.83
N ILE A 87 -0.08 12.02 -4.03
CA ILE A 87 -0.70 11.08 -3.06
C ILE A 87 -1.31 9.89 -3.79
N LYS A 88 -1.98 10.13 -4.91
CA LYS A 88 -2.62 9.08 -5.71
C LYS A 88 -1.56 8.13 -6.29
N GLN A 89 -0.47 8.65 -6.84
CA GLN A 89 0.63 7.84 -7.37
C GLN A 89 1.30 7.01 -6.27
N GLN A 90 1.64 7.61 -5.14
CA GLN A 90 2.22 6.89 -3.99
C GLN A 90 1.31 5.76 -3.50
N THR A 91 0.00 6.01 -3.44
CA THR A 91 -0.98 4.99 -3.03
C THR A 91 -1.02 3.82 -4.01
N ILE A 92 -1.03 4.10 -5.32
CA ILE A 92 -1.04 3.07 -6.37
C ILE A 92 0.25 2.24 -6.33
N GLU A 93 1.42 2.87 -6.19
CA GLU A 93 2.70 2.17 -6.09
C GLU A 93 2.74 1.24 -4.88
N GLN A 94 2.28 1.71 -3.72
CA GLN A 94 2.26 0.91 -2.49
C GLN A 94 1.31 -0.29 -2.63
N GLN A 95 0.13 -0.08 -3.21
CA GLN A 95 -0.81 -1.17 -3.50
C GLN A 95 -0.22 -2.20 -4.48
N THR A 96 0.49 -1.74 -5.51
CA THR A 96 1.12 -2.62 -6.51
C THR A 96 2.19 -3.50 -5.87
N LYS A 97 3.04 -2.94 -5.01
CA LYS A 97 4.04 -3.71 -4.23
C LYS A 97 3.40 -4.77 -3.34
N ASN A 98 2.30 -4.42 -2.66
CA ASN A 98 1.56 -5.37 -1.81
C ASN A 98 0.95 -6.53 -2.63
N ILE A 99 0.44 -6.26 -3.82
CA ILE A 99 -0.08 -7.29 -4.74
C ILE A 99 1.06 -8.23 -5.18
N GLU A 100 2.22 -7.69 -5.52
CA GLU A 100 3.38 -8.49 -5.92
C GLU A 100 3.88 -9.40 -4.77
N GLN A 101 3.94 -8.88 -3.54
CA GLN A 101 4.23 -9.67 -2.35
C GLN A 101 3.23 -10.81 -2.17
N THR A 102 1.95 -10.56 -2.42
CA THR A 102 0.90 -11.59 -2.34
C THR A 102 1.12 -12.72 -3.35
N LYS A 103 1.51 -12.38 -4.59
CA LYS A 103 1.85 -13.38 -5.61
C LYS A 103 3.07 -14.24 -5.22
N ASN A 104 4.08 -13.64 -4.58
CA ASN A 104 5.25 -14.37 -4.09
C ASN A 104 4.86 -15.36 -2.99
N ILE A 105 4.02 -14.94 -2.03
CA ILE A 105 3.48 -15.81 -0.98
C ILE A 105 2.70 -16.99 -1.59
N GLU A 106 1.89 -16.75 -2.63
CA GLU A 106 1.15 -17.82 -3.31
C GLU A 106 2.09 -18.87 -3.95
N GLN A 107 3.18 -18.43 -4.57
CA GLN A 107 4.19 -19.33 -5.13
C GLN A 107 4.91 -20.15 -4.05
N GLN A 108 5.26 -19.52 -2.93
CA GLN A 108 5.86 -20.21 -1.79
C GLN A 108 4.92 -21.25 -1.20
N MET A 109 3.62 -20.96 -1.08
CA MET A 109 2.63 -21.94 -0.62
C MET A 109 2.54 -23.16 -1.55
N LYS A 110 2.53 -22.96 -2.87
CA LYS A 110 2.53 -24.08 -3.84
C LYS A 110 3.79 -24.95 -3.70
N TYR A 111 4.95 -24.32 -3.47
CA TYR A 111 6.18 -25.06 -3.22
C TYR A 111 6.09 -25.89 -1.94
N ILE A 112 5.62 -25.30 -0.83
CA ILE A 112 5.44 -26.00 0.45
C ILE A 112 4.47 -27.18 0.28
N GLU A 113 3.35 -26.98 -0.41
CA GLU A 113 2.36 -28.05 -0.66
C GLU A 113 2.98 -29.25 -1.39
N GLN A 114 3.83 -29.00 -2.39
CA GLN A 114 4.54 -30.06 -3.10
C GLN A 114 5.54 -30.80 -2.20
N GLN A 115 6.26 -30.07 -1.33
CA GLN A 115 7.17 -30.69 -0.36
C GLN A 115 6.41 -31.57 0.65
N THR A 116 5.24 -31.11 1.12
CA THR A 116 4.38 -31.90 2.01
C THR A 116 3.93 -33.21 1.35
N LYS A 117 3.49 -33.17 0.08
CA LYS A 117 3.11 -34.38 -0.68
C LYS A 117 4.28 -35.36 -0.83
N ASN A 118 5.49 -34.87 -1.11
CA ASN A 118 6.68 -35.72 -1.18
C ASN A 118 6.99 -36.38 0.17
N MET A 119 6.89 -35.62 1.26
CA MET A 119 7.13 -36.13 2.60
C MET A 119 6.10 -37.21 3.00
N GLU A 120 4.82 -37.04 2.64
CA GLU A 120 3.79 -38.06 2.84
C GLU A 120 4.11 -39.36 2.09
N GLN A 121 4.60 -39.28 0.85
CA GLN A 121 5.00 -40.45 0.08
C GLN A 121 6.19 -41.17 0.72
N GLN A 122 7.20 -40.42 1.15
CA GLN A 122 8.34 -40.97 1.89
C GLN A 122 7.89 -41.65 3.18
N MET A 123 6.96 -41.04 3.93
CA MET A 123 6.40 -41.63 5.14
C MET A 123 5.68 -42.95 4.87
N LYS A 124 4.89 -43.04 3.79
CA LYS A 124 4.26 -44.29 3.34
C LYS A 124 5.30 -45.36 3.03
N TYR A 125 6.37 -44.99 2.33
CA TYR A 125 7.47 -45.91 2.01
C TYR A 125 8.16 -46.43 3.27
N ILE A 126 8.54 -45.54 4.19
CA ILE A 126 9.17 -45.90 5.47
C ILE A 126 8.25 -46.85 6.25
N LYS A 127 6.95 -46.54 6.34
CA LYS A 127 5.98 -47.40 7.03
C LYS A 127 5.92 -48.82 6.43
N GLN A 128 6.04 -48.94 5.11
CA GLN A 128 6.09 -50.25 4.45
C GLN A 128 7.39 -50.99 4.75
N GLN A 129 8.53 -50.30 4.75
CA GLN A 129 9.82 -50.87 5.12
C GLN A 129 9.81 -51.37 6.56
N THR A 130 9.26 -50.61 7.50
CA THR A 130 9.11 -51.02 8.91
C THR A 130 8.32 -52.31 9.04
N LYS A 131 7.20 -52.45 8.31
CA LYS A 131 6.40 -53.70 8.31
C LYS A 131 7.20 -54.89 7.77
N ASN A 132 7.98 -54.69 6.70
CA ASN A 132 8.81 -55.75 6.14
C ASN A 132 9.89 -56.20 7.13
N ILE A 133 10.55 -55.26 7.79
CA ILE A 133 11.55 -55.55 8.83
C ILE A 133 10.89 -56.32 9.98
N GLU A 134 9.73 -55.89 10.46
CA GLU A 134 9.00 -56.58 11.54
C GLU A 134 8.67 -58.04 11.17
N GLN A 135 8.27 -58.29 9.92
CA GLN A 135 8.02 -59.65 9.44
C GLN A 135 9.31 -60.48 9.34
N GLN A 136 10.40 -59.89 8.87
CA GLN A 136 11.70 -60.55 8.82
C GLN A 136 12.18 -60.92 10.23
N THR A 137 12.02 -60.03 11.21
CA THR A 137 12.34 -60.30 12.61
C THR A 137 11.54 -61.49 13.14
N LYS A 138 10.22 -61.53 12.92
CA LYS A 138 9.37 -62.67 13.33
C LYS A 138 9.83 -63.98 12.68
N ASN A 139 10.21 -63.96 11.41
CA ASN A 139 10.70 -65.16 10.73
C ASN A 139 12.02 -65.66 11.33
N ILE A 140 12.96 -64.76 11.65
CA ILE A 140 14.23 -65.09 12.29
C ILE A 140 13.99 -65.69 13.68
N GLU A 141 13.13 -65.08 14.50
CA GLU A 141 12.77 -65.58 15.83
C GLU A 141 12.17 -67.00 15.76
N GLN A 142 11.25 -67.25 14.83
CA GLN A 142 10.68 -68.59 14.63
C GLN A 142 11.74 -69.61 14.20
N GLN A 143 12.66 -69.23 13.31
CA GLN A 143 13.74 -70.11 12.87
C GLN A 143 14.70 -70.44 14.03
N GLN A 144 15.05 -69.46 14.85
CA GLN A 144 15.86 -69.68 16.05
C GLN A 144 15.17 -70.62 17.04
N MET A 145 13.87 -70.45 17.27
CA MET A 145 13.08 -71.31 18.16
C MET A 145 13.07 -72.77 17.67
N LYS A 146 12.83 -73.00 16.37
CA LYS A 146 12.90 -74.34 15.76
C LYS A 146 14.29 -74.96 15.89
N ASN A 147 15.34 -74.18 15.62
CA ASN A 147 16.71 -74.67 15.76
C ASN A 147 17.02 -75.08 17.21
N MET A 148 16.55 -74.31 18.18
CA MET A 148 16.71 -74.61 19.60
C MET A 148 15.96 -75.89 20.01
N GLN A 149 14.73 -76.08 19.51
CA GLN A 149 13.96 -77.32 19.70
C GLN A 149 14.69 -78.53 19.12
N ASN A 150 15.17 -78.43 17.87
CA ASN A 150 15.93 -79.50 17.22
C ASN A 150 17.19 -79.89 18.01
N ILE A 151 17.91 -78.90 18.56
CA ILE A 151 19.09 -79.15 19.41
C ILE A 151 18.69 -79.85 20.71
N GLN A 152 17.60 -79.44 21.35
CA GLN A 152 17.09 -80.09 22.56
C GLN A 152 16.71 -81.56 22.30
N GLU A 153 16.02 -81.84 21.19
CA GLU A 153 15.67 -83.21 20.78
C GLU A 153 16.91 -84.08 20.53
N LEU A 154 17.92 -83.53 19.83
CA LEU A 154 19.21 -84.21 19.61
C LEU A 154 19.88 -84.55 20.94
N LEU A 155 19.99 -83.60 21.87
CA LEU A 155 20.59 -83.80 23.19
C LEU A 155 19.84 -84.89 23.98
N ASN A 156 18.51 -84.84 23.99
CA ASN A 156 17.70 -85.87 24.65
C ASN A 156 17.93 -87.26 24.06
N SER A 157 18.06 -87.36 22.73
CA SER A 157 18.37 -88.63 22.05
C SER A 157 19.74 -89.19 22.44
N PHE A 158 20.75 -88.33 22.62
CA PHE A 158 22.09 -88.73 23.09
C PHE A 158 22.06 -89.21 24.55
N ILE A 159 21.39 -88.48 25.44
CA ILE A 159 21.24 -88.86 26.85
C ILE A 159 20.56 -90.24 26.96
N ASN A 160 19.48 -90.46 26.21
CA ASN A 160 18.78 -91.75 26.20
C ASN A 160 19.69 -92.90 25.73
N LYS A 161 20.49 -92.70 24.67
CA LYS A 161 21.47 -93.71 24.21
C LYS A 161 22.53 -94.01 25.26
N LEU A 162 23.07 -92.99 25.94
CA LEU A 162 24.07 -93.17 27.00
C LEU A 162 23.50 -93.96 28.19
N ASN A 163 22.27 -93.68 28.60
CA ASN A 163 21.60 -94.40 29.68
C ASN A 163 21.42 -95.90 29.35
N ILE A 164 20.98 -96.21 28.12
CA ILE A 164 20.85 -97.61 27.66
C ILE A 164 22.21 -98.33 27.66
N SER A 165 23.28 -97.64 27.25
CA SER A 165 24.62 -98.24 27.22
C SER A 165 25.16 -98.56 28.62
N ASN A 166 24.89 -97.72 29.61
CA ASN A 166 25.29 -97.91 31.00
C ASN A 166 24.54 -99.07 31.68
N ASP A 167 23.27 -99.29 31.30
CA ASP A 167 22.48 -100.42 31.82
C ASP A 167 22.99 -101.76 31.27
N ILE A 168 23.40 -101.81 30.00
CA ILE A 168 24.00 -102.99 29.38
C ILE A 168 25.36 -103.33 30.02
N GLU A 169 26.20 -102.35 30.33
CA GLU A 169 27.49 -102.59 31.00
C GLU A 169 27.32 -103.15 32.43
N LYS A 170 26.32 -102.68 33.18
CA LYS A 170 26.01 -103.19 34.53
C LYS A 170 25.49 -104.63 34.52
N ASP A 171 24.72 -105.01 33.52
CA ASP A 171 24.21 -106.38 33.37
C ASP A 171 25.31 -107.36 32.90
N THR A 172 26.35 -106.86 32.25
CA THR A 172 27.48 -107.68 31.76
C THR A 172 28.53 -107.92 32.85
N ILE A 173 28.66 -107.01 33.82
CA ILE A 173 29.61 -107.13 34.95
C ILE A 173 29.05 -107.98 36.12
N ASN A 174 27.73 -108.18 36.19
CA ASN A 174 27.05 -108.95 37.25
C ASN A 174 26.70 -110.41 36.87
N LYS A 175 27.37 -111.00 35.88
CA LYS A 175 27.26 -112.42 35.50
C LYS A 175 28.60 -113.13 35.63
#